data_AF-A0A2G9H9B9-F1
#
_entry.id   AF-A0A2G9H9B9-F1
#
_cell.length_a   1.000
_cell.length_b   1.000
_cell.length_c   1.000
_cell.angle_alpha   90.00
_cell.angle_beta   90.00
_cell.angle_gamma   90.00
#
_symmetry.space_group_name_H-M   'P 1'
#
loop_
_entity.id
_entity.type
_entity.pdbx_description
1 polymer ?
#
loop_
_entity_poly.entity_id
_entity_poly.type
_entity_poly.pdbx_seq_one_letter_code
_entity_poly.pdbx_strand_id
1 'polypeptide(L)'
;MSKSAILSRLLLNRNRILSTYLKYPTHPFPSTHSLLKPHFASQSTRNYAFKSWDQSRSALAADFENALLDIDRQRRIERAREREERIKAGLDTADLDAEEEEDYMGVGPGTEKLENEKAKGDPRNLNRYEEPTDSESDDDERFSPDAINKRIDQFEKKIEKHNELLDKFIKAETLSDSLKWMKKIDKFEEKHFLPRPEYRVIGELMNRLRVAEGKEKFLLQVKLNRALRMVEWKEAFDPNDPANYGVIQHEQVGSSVDHLGHADVEKDEQTIQGRRDDDELEFDDLKEKDNILLEKLNELDKKLEQKLAELDHTFGKKGKLLEEEIRDLAEERNSLTEQKRKPLYRIGFDVKLIDVNRTCKVTKGGQVVKYTAMLACGNYHGVVGFAKAKGPAIPVALQKAYEKCFQNLHYVERHEEHTIAHAIQTSYKKTKVYLWPAPTQTGMKAGRTVQTVLSLAGFKNVKSKVVGSRNPHNTVKALFKALNAIETPKDVQEKFGRTVVESYLL
;
A
#
# COMPACT_ATOMS: atom_id res chain seq x y z
N MET A 1 -26.33 48.88 48.20
CA MET A 1 -24.91 48.53 48.39
C MET A 1 -24.86 47.14 49.02
N SER A 2 -24.17 46.10 48.55
CA SER A 2 -23.50 45.74 47.30
C SER A 2 -23.39 44.20 47.31
N LYS A 3 -23.46 43.57 46.13
CA LYS A 3 -23.44 42.12 45.87
C LYS A 3 -22.05 41.47 46.08
N SER A 4 -21.31 41.78 47.16
CA SER A 4 -19.91 41.34 47.31
C SER A 4 -19.59 40.44 48.51
N ALA A 5 -20.57 39.92 49.25
CA ALA A 5 -20.30 39.13 50.47
C ALA A 5 -20.54 37.61 50.34
N ILE A 6 -21.03 37.12 49.19
CA ILE A 6 -21.36 35.70 48.99
C ILE A 6 -20.26 34.96 48.17
N LEU A 7 -19.36 35.69 47.50
CA LEU A 7 -18.31 35.11 46.65
C LEU A 7 -16.98 34.79 47.37
N SER A 8 -16.80 35.15 48.64
CA SER A 8 -15.56 34.90 49.38
C SER A 8 -15.54 33.62 50.22
N ARG A 9 -16.67 32.87 50.30
CA ARG A 9 -16.74 31.59 51.03
C ARG A 9 -16.60 30.33 50.17
N LEU A 10 -16.49 30.47 48.85
CA LEU A 10 -16.37 29.34 47.91
C LEU A 10 -14.94 29.07 47.41
N LEU A 11 -13.95 29.91 47.76
CA LEU A 11 -12.59 29.82 47.19
C LEU A 11 -11.46 29.47 48.18
N LEU A 12 -11.76 29.16 49.45
CA LEU A 12 -10.74 28.66 50.37
C LEU A 12 -11.27 27.49 51.21
N ASN A 13 -11.37 26.30 50.60
CA ASN A 13 -10.90 25.08 51.26
C ASN A 13 -10.96 23.83 50.36
N ARG A 14 -9.89 23.03 50.47
CA ARG A 14 -9.76 21.61 50.07
C ARG A 14 -9.31 21.30 48.64
N ASN A 15 -8.13 21.81 48.31
CA ASN A 15 -7.04 20.94 47.88
C ASN A 15 -6.77 19.88 48.96
N ARG A 16 -7.18 18.62 48.72
CA ARG A 16 -6.62 17.37 49.29
C ARG A 16 -7.58 16.23 48.93
N ILE A 17 -7.27 15.48 47.88
CA ILE A 17 -7.40 14.01 47.81
C ILE A 17 -6.39 13.55 46.75
N LEU A 18 -5.42 12.79 47.23
CA LEU A 18 -4.31 12.21 46.49
C LEU A 18 -4.75 10.91 45.81
N SER A 19 -4.40 10.79 44.53
CA SER A 19 -3.66 9.66 43.94
C SER A 19 -3.64 8.37 44.77
N THR A 20 -4.53 7.43 44.44
CA THR A 20 -4.42 6.03 44.85
C THR A 20 -3.95 5.20 43.65
N TYR A 21 -2.63 5.16 43.45
CA TYR A 21 -1.98 4.12 42.64
C TYR A 21 -1.77 2.88 43.52
N LEU A 22 -2.33 1.75 43.07
CA LEU A 22 -2.11 0.42 43.62
C LEU A 22 -0.61 0.06 43.54
N LYS A 23 0.02 -0.06 44.71
CA LYS A 23 1.34 -0.67 44.90
C LYS A 23 1.16 -2.18 45.07
N TYR A 24 1.88 -2.96 44.26
CA TYR A 24 2.06 -4.39 44.47
C TYR A 24 2.83 -4.64 45.77
N PRO A 25 2.50 -5.70 46.54
CA PRO A 25 3.18 -6.03 47.78
C PRO A 25 4.54 -6.68 47.51
N THR A 26 5.60 -6.05 48.01
CA THR A 26 6.96 -6.61 48.07
C THR A 26 7.07 -7.49 49.31
N HIS A 27 7.31 -8.79 49.13
CA HIS A 27 7.65 -9.71 50.21
C HIS A 27 9.04 -9.41 50.80
N PRO A 28 9.22 -9.48 52.14
CA PRO A 28 10.53 -9.41 52.76
C PRO A 28 11.14 -10.82 52.84
N PHE A 29 12.33 -11.00 52.27
CA PHE A 29 13.17 -12.16 52.58
C PHE A 29 14.21 -11.78 53.65
N PRO A 30 14.48 -12.66 54.63
CA PRO A 30 15.34 -12.34 55.77
C PRO A 30 16.82 -12.49 55.42
N SER A 31 17.62 -11.62 56.00
CA SER A 31 19.08 -11.72 56.09
C SER A 31 19.49 -12.71 57.19
N THR A 32 20.40 -13.64 56.88
CA THR A 32 21.76 -13.78 57.44
C THR A 32 22.25 -15.22 57.24
N HIS A 33 23.34 -15.42 56.51
CA HIS A 33 24.55 -16.05 57.06
C HIS A 33 25.75 -15.77 56.14
N SER A 34 26.79 -15.28 56.78
CA SER A 34 28.16 -15.08 56.33
C SER A 34 28.78 -16.31 55.70
N LEU A 35 29.61 -16.15 54.66
CA LEU A 35 30.90 -16.84 54.49
C LEU A 35 31.74 -16.12 53.40
N LEU A 36 32.83 -15.50 53.87
CA LEU A 36 34.17 -15.36 53.29
C LEU A 36 34.34 -14.96 51.80
N LYS A 37 34.85 -13.73 51.60
CA LYS A 37 35.51 -13.26 50.38
C LYS A 37 36.96 -13.75 50.33
N PRO A 38 37.49 -14.16 49.16
CA PRO A 38 38.87 -13.93 48.82
C PRO A 38 38.99 -12.74 47.86
N HIS A 39 39.94 -11.87 48.16
CA HIS A 39 40.46 -10.86 47.25
C HIS A 39 41.14 -11.52 46.06
N PHE A 40 40.82 -11.11 44.83
CA PHE A 40 41.76 -11.18 43.72
C PHE A 40 41.64 -9.96 42.80
N ALA A 41 42.80 -9.55 42.31
CA ALA A 41 43.13 -8.25 41.75
C ALA A 41 42.43 -7.93 40.43
N SER A 42 42.26 -6.63 40.18
CA SER A 42 41.86 -6.06 38.89
C SER A 42 42.82 -6.48 37.78
N GLN A 43 42.39 -7.41 36.92
CA GLN A 43 42.97 -7.59 35.60
C GLN A 43 42.04 -7.00 34.56
N SER A 44 42.59 -6.07 33.77
CA SER A 44 42.01 -5.52 32.56
C SER A 44 41.63 -6.66 31.61
N THR A 45 40.34 -6.95 31.50
CA THR A 45 39.81 -7.82 30.45
C THR A 45 39.54 -6.98 29.21
N ARG A 46 40.40 -7.17 28.20
CA ARG A 46 40.26 -6.65 26.85
C ARG A 46 38.85 -6.92 26.31
N ASN A 47 38.16 -5.86 25.92
CA ASN A 47 36.97 -5.93 25.09
C ASN A 47 37.33 -6.61 23.76
N TYR A 48 36.81 -7.82 23.53
CA TYR A 48 36.71 -8.35 22.18
C TYR A 48 35.58 -7.60 21.46
N ALA A 49 35.93 -6.50 20.81
CA ALA A 49 35.11 -5.93 19.76
C ALA A 49 35.15 -6.88 18.56
N PHE A 50 34.02 -7.51 18.25
CA PHE A 50 33.82 -8.18 16.97
C PHE A 50 33.82 -7.07 15.90
N LYS A 51 34.97 -6.83 15.27
CA LYS A 51 35.09 -5.91 14.14
C LYS A 51 34.23 -6.45 13.01
N SER A 52 33.21 -5.69 12.63
CA SER A 52 32.42 -5.90 11.43
C SER A 52 33.38 -5.98 10.23
N TRP A 53 33.40 -7.12 9.56
CA TRP A 53 34.19 -7.39 8.37
C TRP A 53 33.63 -6.69 7.11
N ASP A 54 32.57 -5.88 7.25
CA ASP A 54 31.80 -5.30 6.15
C ASP A 54 32.12 -3.82 5.90
N GLN A 55 32.66 -3.11 6.90
CA GLN A 55 33.03 -1.68 6.77
C GLN A 55 34.38 -1.46 6.07
N SER A 56 35.26 -2.47 6.04
CA SER A 56 36.58 -2.37 5.41
C SER A 56 36.54 -2.54 3.90
N ARG A 57 35.50 -3.21 3.37
CA ARG A 57 35.36 -3.42 1.92
C ARG A 57 34.82 -2.20 1.20
N SER A 58 33.92 -1.42 1.80
CA SER A 58 33.36 -0.24 1.10
C SER A 58 34.36 0.92 1.01
N ALA A 59 35.21 1.10 2.02
CA ALA A 59 36.25 2.12 2.00
C ALA A 59 37.37 1.75 1.00
N LEU A 60 37.87 0.50 1.04
CA LEU A 60 38.87 0.02 0.08
C LEU A 60 38.33 -0.02 -1.37
N ALA A 61 37.06 -0.35 -1.57
CA ALA A 61 36.45 -0.32 -2.90
C ALA A 61 36.31 1.11 -3.42
N ALA A 62 35.87 2.06 -2.59
CA ALA A 62 35.79 3.47 -2.96
C ALA A 62 37.18 4.08 -3.22
N ASP A 63 38.18 3.74 -2.42
CA ASP A 63 39.56 4.19 -2.62
C ASP A 63 40.17 3.59 -3.91
N PHE A 64 39.83 2.34 -4.24
CA PHE A 64 40.26 1.70 -5.48
C PHE A 64 39.55 2.28 -6.72
N GLU A 65 38.25 2.56 -6.63
CA GLU A 65 37.49 3.26 -7.68
C GLU A 65 38.02 4.67 -7.92
N ASN A 66 38.31 5.42 -6.85
CA ASN A 66 38.91 6.75 -6.96
C ASN A 66 40.30 6.70 -7.60
N ALA A 67 41.13 5.71 -7.25
CA ALA A 67 42.44 5.52 -7.86
C ALA A 67 42.37 5.17 -9.36
N LEU A 68 41.42 4.34 -9.77
CA LEU A 68 41.17 4.02 -11.18
C LEU A 68 40.73 5.27 -11.97
N LEU A 69 39.81 6.06 -11.40
CA LEU A 69 39.34 7.32 -12.00
C LEU A 69 40.46 8.35 -12.14
N ASP A 70 41.39 8.42 -11.18
CA ASP A 70 42.55 9.29 -11.25
C ASP A 70 43.56 8.84 -12.31
N ILE A 71 43.77 7.53 -12.47
CA ILE A 71 44.60 6.97 -13.54
C ILE A 71 44.01 7.30 -14.92
N ASP A 72 42.71 7.10 -15.11
CA ASP A 72 42.03 7.43 -16.37
C ASP A 72 42.07 8.93 -16.66
N ARG A 73 41.93 9.76 -15.62
CA ARG A 73 42.07 11.22 -15.74
C ARG A 73 43.48 11.62 -16.19
N GLN A 74 44.52 11.02 -15.61
CA GLN A 74 45.91 11.28 -16.01
C GLN A 74 46.17 10.86 -17.45
N ARG A 75 45.68 9.69 -17.86
CA ARG A 75 45.79 9.16 -19.22
C ARG A 75 45.13 10.07 -20.25
N ARG A 76 43.95 10.62 -19.93
CA ARG A 76 43.24 11.59 -20.78
C ARG A 76 44.00 12.91 -20.93
N ILE A 77 44.61 13.41 -19.85
CA ILE A 77 45.42 14.63 -19.88
C ILE A 77 46.67 14.43 -20.74
N GLU A 78 47.30 13.26 -20.64
CA GLU A 78 48.51 12.92 -21.39
C GLU A 78 48.22 12.78 -22.89
N ARG A 79 47.15 12.05 -23.27
CA ARG A 79 46.68 11.97 -24.67
C ARG A 79 46.28 13.34 -25.23
N ALA A 80 45.66 14.21 -24.43
CA ALA A 80 45.30 15.56 -24.87
C ALA A 80 46.53 16.41 -25.17
N ARG A 81 47.59 16.32 -24.34
CA ARG A 81 48.87 17.00 -24.60
C ARG A 81 49.57 16.45 -25.83
N GLU A 82 49.62 15.13 -25.98
CA GLU A 82 50.20 14.47 -27.16
C GLU A 82 49.47 14.88 -28.45
N ARG A 83 48.15 15.00 -28.38
CA ARG A 83 47.32 15.50 -29.49
C ARG A 83 47.64 16.95 -29.84
N GLU A 84 47.72 17.83 -28.84
CA GLU A 84 48.08 19.24 -29.05
C GLU A 84 49.49 19.40 -29.64
N GLU A 85 50.44 18.57 -29.21
CA GLU A 85 51.81 18.53 -29.74
C GLU A 85 51.85 18.05 -31.20
N ARG A 86 51.09 17.00 -31.55
CA ARG A 86 50.96 16.51 -32.93
C ARG A 86 50.28 17.52 -33.84
N ILE A 87 49.23 18.19 -33.38
CA ILE A 87 48.54 19.28 -34.10
C ILE A 87 49.52 20.44 -34.35
N LYS A 88 50.32 20.79 -33.34
CA LYS A 88 51.34 21.85 -33.47
C LYS A 88 52.49 21.47 -34.41
N ALA A 89 52.77 20.18 -34.56
CA ALA A 89 53.73 19.61 -35.50
C ALA A 89 53.13 19.31 -36.89
N GLY A 90 51.81 19.50 -37.09
CA GLY A 90 51.11 19.24 -38.35
C GLY A 90 50.95 17.77 -38.72
N LEU A 91 50.99 16.86 -37.74
CA LEU A 91 50.83 15.42 -37.90
C LEU A 91 49.36 14.98 -37.75
N ASP A 92 49.00 13.86 -38.38
CA ASP A 92 47.67 13.25 -38.27
C ASP A 92 47.42 12.78 -36.81
N THR A 93 46.16 12.86 -36.38
CA THR A 93 45.73 12.52 -35.00
C THR A 93 44.64 11.46 -34.95
N ALA A 94 44.27 10.88 -36.10
CA ALA A 94 43.24 9.86 -36.21
C ALA A 94 43.55 8.57 -35.42
N ASP A 95 44.83 8.28 -35.19
CA ASP A 95 45.33 7.17 -34.37
C ASP A 95 45.11 7.37 -32.86
N LEU A 96 44.97 8.62 -32.39
CA LEU A 96 44.66 8.93 -30.99
C LEU A 96 43.16 8.82 -30.65
N ASP A 97 42.30 8.99 -31.67
CA ASP A 97 40.84 8.85 -31.56
C ASP A 97 40.34 7.44 -31.89
N ALA A 98 41.18 6.60 -32.51
CA ALA A 98 40.90 5.19 -32.67
C ALA A 98 40.97 4.54 -31.27
N GLU A 99 39.82 4.50 -30.60
CA GLU A 99 39.69 3.82 -29.32
C GLU A 99 40.15 2.36 -29.48
N GLU A 100 41.26 2.03 -28.81
CA GLU A 100 41.55 0.66 -28.40
C GLU A 100 40.48 0.24 -27.38
N GLU A 101 39.27 -0.06 -27.86
CA GLU A 101 38.45 -1.10 -27.25
C GLU A 101 39.07 -2.47 -27.57
N GLU A 102 40.35 -2.64 -27.25
CA GLU A 102 40.93 -3.97 -27.25
C GLU A 102 40.38 -4.69 -26.02
N ASP A 103 39.33 -5.46 -26.26
CA ASP A 103 38.71 -6.37 -25.32
C ASP A 103 39.70 -7.48 -24.93
N TYR A 104 40.63 -7.13 -24.04
CA TYR A 104 41.77 -7.93 -23.64
C TYR A 104 41.38 -9.28 -23.01
N MET A 105 40.11 -9.43 -22.63
CA MET A 105 39.54 -10.61 -21.99
C MET A 105 38.39 -11.24 -22.79
N GLY A 106 38.08 -10.76 -24.00
CA GLY A 106 37.03 -11.32 -24.86
C GLY A 106 35.61 -11.21 -24.29
N VAL A 107 35.38 -10.30 -23.35
CA VAL A 107 34.11 -10.10 -22.63
C VAL A 107 33.26 -8.97 -23.21
N GLY A 108 33.83 -8.06 -23.99
CA GLY A 108 33.19 -6.96 -24.73
C GLY A 108 31.95 -7.39 -25.53
N PRO A 109 32.04 -8.43 -26.39
CA PRO A 109 30.86 -8.97 -27.07
C PRO A 109 29.82 -9.53 -26.11
N GLY A 110 30.24 -10.05 -24.95
CA GLY A 110 29.36 -10.56 -23.90
C GLY A 110 28.67 -9.44 -23.12
N THR A 111 29.38 -8.36 -22.81
CA THR A 111 28.86 -7.18 -22.14
C THR A 111 27.93 -6.41 -23.06
N GLU A 112 28.29 -6.19 -24.33
CA GLU A 112 27.40 -5.60 -25.34
C GLU A 112 26.13 -6.43 -25.52
N LYS A 113 26.22 -7.76 -25.51
CA LYS A 113 25.05 -8.64 -25.62
C LYS A 113 24.17 -8.56 -24.39
N LEU A 114 24.74 -8.52 -23.19
CA LEU A 114 24.02 -8.36 -21.92
C LEU A 114 23.42 -6.95 -21.77
N GLU A 115 24.10 -5.92 -22.26
CA GLU A 115 23.61 -4.54 -22.29
C GLU A 115 22.49 -4.38 -23.32
N ASN A 116 22.63 -4.98 -24.50
CA ASN A 116 21.56 -5.06 -25.48
C ASN A 116 20.36 -5.88 -24.97
N GLU A 117 20.57 -6.92 -24.17
CA GLU A 117 19.49 -7.66 -23.48
C GLU A 117 18.84 -6.85 -22.36
N LYS A 118 19.63 -6.10 -21.57
CA LYS A 118 19.12 -5.13 -20.58
C LYS A 118 18.34 -4.00 -21.25
N ALA A 119 18.81 -3.48 -22.38
CA ALA A 119 18.17 -2.42 -23.16
C ALA A 119 16.88 -2.89 -23.86
N LYS A 120 16.84 -4.14 -24.31
CA LYS A 120 15.59 -4.81 -24.77
C LYS A 120 14.60 -5.04 -23.62
N GLY A 121 15.07 -4.92 -22.38
CA GLY A 121 14.34 -5.11 -21.15
C GLY A 121 14.01 -6.58 -20.90
N ASP A 122 14.06 -7.01 -19.64
CA ASP A 122 13.61 -8.34 -19.24
C ASP A 122 12.08 -8.44 -19.37
N PRO A 123 11.51 -9.39 -20.15
CA PRO A 123 10.06 -9.59 -20.25
C PRO A 123 9.41 -10.00 -18.92
N ARG A 124 10.21 -10.37 -17.89
CA ARG A 124 9.74 -10.69 -16.54
C ARG A 124 9.87 -9.53 -15.56
N ASN A 125 10.40 -8.38 -15.98
CA ASN A 125 10.49 -7.21 -15.13
C ASN A 125 9.10 -6.57 -14.97
N LEU A 126 8.45 -6.87 -13.83
CA LEU A 126 7.12 -6.37 -13.47
C LEU A 126 7.04 -4.84 -13.43
N ASN A 127 8.20 -4.18 -13.27
CA ASN A 127 8.31 -2.74 -13.08
C ASN A 127 8.67 -1.98 -14.37
N ARG A 128 8.67 -2.64 -15.55
CA ARG A 128 8.96 -1.98 -16.84
C ARG A 128 8.02 -0.79 -17.13
N TYR A 129 6.81 -0.83 -16.58
CA TYR A 129 5.76 0.18 -16.76
C TYR A 129 5.53 1.05 -15.51
N GLU A 130 6.41 0.99 -14.51
CA GLU A 130 6.40 1.95 -13.40
C GLU A 130 7.17 3.20 -13.83
N GLU A 131 6.49 4.35 -13.87
CA GLU A 131 7.17 5.63 -14.10
C GLU A 131 8.07 5.97 -12.91
N PRO A 132 9.29 6.47 -13.13
CA PRO A 132 10.13 6.98 -12.06
C PRO A 132 9.37 8.06 -11.30
N THR A 133 9.36 7.95 -9.97
CA THR A 133 8.88 9.04 -9.13
C THR A 133 9.90 10.18 -9.23
N ASP A 134 9.43 11.43 -9.24
CA ASP A 134 10.11 12.75 -9.30
C ASP A 134 11.28 12.96 -8.31
N SER A 135 12.17 11.98 -8.19
CA SER A 135 13.21 11.83 -7.18
C SER A 135 14.41 11.02 -7.71
N GLU A 136 14.38 10.59 -8.97
CA GLU A 136 15.50 9.95 -9.66
C GLU A 136 16.05 10.93 -10.73
N SER A 137 17.20 11.53 -10.39
CA SER A 137 18.18 12.35 -11.17
C SER A 137 17.80 12.98 -12.53
N ASP A 138 18.15 14.27 -12.67
CA ASP A 138 17.96 15.15 -13.83
C ASP A 138 18.75 14.81 -15.12
N ASP A 139 19.52 13.72 -15.18
CA ASP A 139 20.36 13.36 -16.35
C ASP A 139 19.94 12.04 -17.01
N ASP A 140 18.64 11.77 -17.10
CA ASP A 140 18.12 10.64 -17.88
C ASP A 140 17.99 11.03 -19.37
N GLU A 141 19.01 10.69 -20.18
CA GLU A 141 18.99 10.85 -21.65
C GLU A 141 17.76 10.21 -22.34
N ARG A 142 17.06 9.33 -21.62
CA ARG A 142 15.80 8.70 -22.01
C ARG A 142 14.67 9.69 -22.26
N PHE A 143 14.69 10.90 -21.71
CA PHE A 143 13.66 11.91 -21.92
C PHE A 143 14.11 13.09 -22.79
N SER A 144 15.29 12.99 -23.42
CA SER A 144 15.72 13.96 -24.42
C SER A 144 14.72 14.04 -25.59
N PRO A 145 14.39 15.23 -26.12
CA PRO A 145 13.48 15.39 -27.27
C PRO A 145 13.82 14.46 -28.45
N ASP A 146 15.12 14.25 -28.72
CA ASP A 146 15.57 13.36 -29.80
C ASP A 146 15.29 11.87 -29.50
N ALA A 147 15.40 11.46 -28.24
CA ALA A 147 15.08 10.11 -27.81
C ALA A 147 13.57 9.85 -27.85
N ILE A 148 12.76 10.87 -27.52
CA ILE A 148 11.29 10.84 -27.61
C ILE A 148 10.87 10.71 -29.08
N ASN A 149 11.39 11.55 -29.97
CA ASN A 149 11.11 11.49 -31.41
C ASN A 149 11.47 10.12 -32.00
N LYS A 150 12.65 9.57 -31.66
CA LYS A 150 13.03 8.21 -32.08
C LYS A 150 12.07 7.12 -31.61
N ARG A 151 11.47 7.24 -30.42
CA ARG A 151 10.46 6.28 -29.93
C ARG A 151 9.14 6.42 -30.68
N ILE A 152 8.73 7.66 -30.97
CA ILE A 152 7.53 7.94 -31.75
C ILE A 152 7.69 7.35 -33.15
N ASP A 153 8.80 7.61 -33.85
CA ASP A 153 9.08 7.02 -35.17
C ASP A 153 9.10 5.49 -35.15
N GLN A 154 9.68 4.89 -34.11
CA GLN A 154 9.68 3.44 -33.94
C GLN A 154 8.29 2.87 -33.66
N PHE A 155 7.42 3.63 -33.01
CA PHE A 155 6.05 3.26 -32.74
C PHE A 155 5.19 3.37 -34.00
N GLU A 156 5.31 4.46 -34.76
CA GLU A 156 4.64 4.63 -36.05
C GLU A 156 4.98 3.51 -37.04
N LYS A 157 6.27 3.18 -37.20
CA LYS A 157 6.70 2.03 -38.03
C LYS A 157 6.09 0.70 -37.61
N LYS A 158 5.82 0.52 -36.31
CA LYS A 158 5.15 -0.70 -35.81
C LYS A 158 3.66 -0.69 -36.17
N ILE A 159 3.00 0.46 -36.08
CA ILE A 159 1.60 0.63 -36.50
C ILE A 159 1.44 0.37 -37.99
N GLU A 160 2.29 0.97 -38.84
CA GLU A 160 2.27 0.75 -40.29
C GLU A 160 2.40 -0.74 -40.62
N LYS A 161 3.37 -1.42 -39.99
CA LYS A 161 3.59 -2.84 -40.18
C LYS A 161 2.43 -3.70 -39.67
N HIS A 162 1.76 -3.28 -38.60
CA HIS A 162 0.56 -3.95 -38.10
C HIS A 162 -0.61 -3.81 -39.07
N ASN A 163 -0.83 -2.60 -39.60
CA ASN A 163 -1.85 -2.34 -40.61
C ASN A 163 -1.59 -3.14 -41.89
N GLU A 164 -0.34 -3.28 -42.34
CA GLU A 164 0.00 -4.15 -43.46
C GLU A 164 -0.33 -5.63 -43.21
N LEU A 165 -0.17 -6.11 -41.98
CA LEU A 165 -0.51 -7.48 -41.60
C LEU A 165 -2.02 -7.69 -41.60
N LEU A 166 -2.78 -6.71 -41.11
CA LEU A 166 -4.24 -6.70 -41.15
C LEU A 166 -4.75 -6.66 -42.59
N ASP A 167 -4.16 -5.83 -43.46
CA ASP A 167 -4.50 -5.78 -44.88
C ASP A 167 -4.27 -7.12 -45.58
N LYS A 168 -3.17 -7.81 -45.24
CA LYS A 168 -2.86 -9.16 -45.75
C LYS A 168 -3.83 -10.21 -45.23
N PHE A 169 -4.34 -10.04 -44.02
CA PHE A 169 -5.38 -10.90 -43.46
C PHE A 169 -6.73 -10.69 -44.17
N ILE A 170 -7.11 -9.43 -44.41
CA ILE A 170 -8.36 -9.07 -45.12
C ILE A 170 -8.33 -9.56 -46.57
N LYS A 171 -7.16 -9.46 -47.24
CA LYS A 171 -6.97 -9.90 -48.63
C LYS A 171 -6.78 -11.42 -48.78
N ALA A 172 -6.81 -12.20 -47.70
CA ALA A 172 -6.63 -13.65 -47.78
C ALA A 172 -7.89 -14.33 -48.32
N GLU A 173 -7.76 -15.05 -49.44
CA GLU A 173 -8.90 -15.74 -50.09
C GLU A 173 -9.22 -17.09 -49.45
N THR A 174 -8.25 -17.72 -48.76
CA THR A 174 -8.43 -19.04 -48.13
C THR A 174 -8.45 -18.95 -46.60
N LEU A 175 -9.28 -19.77 -45.95
CA LEU A 175 -9.38 -19.85 -44.48
C LEU A 175 -8.05 -20.29 -43.84
N SER A 176 -7.29 -21.15 -44.51
CA SER A 176 -5.98 -21.59 -44.04
C SER A 176 -4.96 -20.45 -44.04
N ASP A 177 -4.98 -19.58 -45.06
CA ASP A 177 -4.09 -18.43 -45.13
C ASP A 177 -4.50 -17.33 -44.17
N SER A 178 -5.80 -17.11 -43.96
CA SER A 178 -6.28 -16.17 -42.94
C SER A 178 -5.86 -16.60 -41.54
N LEU A 179 -5.99 -17.89 -41.18
CA LEU A 179 -5.48 -18.43 -39.90
C LEU A 179 -3.96 -18.30 -39.75
N LYS A 180 -3.20 -18.38 -40.86
CA LYS A 180 -1.75 -18.19 -40.87
C LYS A 180 -1.37 -16.72 -40.64
N TRP A 181 -2.09 -15.78 -41.23
CA TRP A 181 -1.90 -14.35 -41.00
C TRP A 181 -2.36 -13.94 -39.61
N MET A 182 -3.46 -14.49 -39.11
CA MET A 182 -3.93 -14.33 -37.73
C MET A 182 -2.84 -14.70 -36.72
N LYS A 183 -2.24 -15.89 -36.84
CA LYS A 183 -1.11 -16.31 -35.98
C LYS A 183 0.13 -15.41 -36.08
N LYS A 184 0.34 -14.74 -37.22
CA LYS A 184 1.44 -13.79 -37.39
C LYS A 184 1.12 -12.44 -36.75
N ILE A 185 -0.13 -12.02 -36.82
CA ILE A 185 -0.65 -10.83 -36.14
C ILE A 185 -0.54 -11.03 -34.63
N ASP A 186 -1.05 -12.14 -34.09
CA ASP A 186 -0.96 -12.47 -32.66
C ASP A 186 0.49 -12.41 -32.17
N LYS A 187 1.42 -13.06 -32.88
CA LYS A 187 2.86 -13.03 -32.53
C LYS A 187 3.49 -11.64 -32.64
N PHE A 188 3.00 -10.81 -33.55
CA PHE A 188 3.48 -9.44 -33.70
C PHE A 188 2.99 -8.56 -32.55
N GLU A 189 1.70 -8.66 -32.21
CA GLU A 189 1.07 -7.97 -31.08
C GLU A 189 1.69 -8.39 -29.75
N GLU A 190 1.84 -9.70 -29.50
CA GLU A 190 2.50 -10.23 -28.29
C GLU A 190 3.94 -9.74 -28.11
N LYS A 191 4.62 -9.36 -29.20
CA LYS A 191 6.00 -8.88 -29.15
C LYS A 191 6.12 -7.37 -29.02
N HIS A 192 5.22 -6.62 -29.67
CA HIS A 192 5.38 -5.18 -29.86
C HIS A 192 4.28 -4.34 -29.20
N PHE A 193 3.09 -4.89 -29.00
CA PHE A 193 1.93 -4.26 -28.37
C PHE A 193 1.48 -5.05 -27.14
N LEU A 194 2.44 -5.35 -26.27
CA LEU A 194 2.13 -5.95 -24.98
C LEU A 194 1.28 -4.94 -24.18
N PRO A 195 0.01 -5.29 -23.85
CA PRO A 195 -0.76 -4.45 -22.95
C PRO A 195 -0.02 -4.37 -21.61
N ARG A 196 -0.23 -3.28 -20.87
CA ARG A 196 0.32 -3.17 -19.52
C ARG A 196 -0.08 -4.42 -18.72
N PRO A 197 0.82 -4.99 -17.88
CA PRO A 197 0.58 -6.26 -17.21
C PRO A 197 -0.75 -6.29 -16.42
N GLU A 198 -1.23 -5.14 -15.98
CA GLU A 198 -2.51 -4.97 -15.32
C GLU A 198 -3.71 -5.37 -16.21
N TYR A 199 -3.76 -4.91 -17.47
CA TYR A 199 -4.85 -5.31 -18.39
C TYR A 199 -4.73 -6.77 -18.81
N ARG A 200 -3.52 -7.34 -18.86
CA ARG A 200 -3.33 -8.77 -19.11
C ARG A 200 -3.95 -9.61 -17.99
N VAL A 201 -3.69 -9.25 -16.73
CA VAL A 201 -4.29 -9.93 -15.57
C VAL A 201 -5.81 -9.80 -15.59
N ILE A 202 -6.35 -8.62 -15.91
CA ILE A 202 -7.79 -8.40 -16.06
C ILE A 202 -8.37 -9.29 -17.17
N GLY A 203 -7.73 -9.36 -18.34
CA GLY A 203 -8.15 -10.20 -19.46
C GLY A 203 -8.14 -11.70 -19.11
N GLU A 204 -7.09 -12.18 -18.42
CA GLU A 204 -7.03 -13.56 -17.93
C GLU A 204 -8.14 -13.85 -16.90
N LEU A 205 -8.43 -12.90 -15.99
CA LEU A 205 -9.53 -13.03 -15.02
C LEU A 205 -10.89 -13.05 -15.71
N MET A 206 -11.12 -12.21 -16.73
CA MET A 206 -12.35 -12.22 -17.54
C MET A 206 -12.55 -13.54 -18.26
N ASN A 207 -11.49 -14.07 -18.87
CA ASN A 207 -11.53 -15.36 -19.57
C ASN A 207 -11.86 -16.51 -18.61
N ARG A 208 -11.30 -16.50 -17.38
CA ARG A 208 -11.62 -17.48 -16.34
C ARG A 208 -13.04 -17.32 -15.80
N LEU A 209 -13.48 -16.08 -15.56
CA LEU A 209 -14.82 -15.77 -15.08
C LEU A 209 -15.90 -16.27 -16.05
N ARG A 210 -15.63 -16.24 -17.36
CA ARG A 210 -16.53 -16.75 -18.39
C ARG A 210 -16.79 -18.26 -18.28
N VAL A 211 -15.83 -19.03 -17.76
CA VAL A 211 -15.89 -20.49 -17.66
C VAL A 211 -16.28 -20.96 -16.25
N ALA A 212 -16.03 -20.15 -15.23
CA ALA A 212 -16.26 -20.51 -13.83
C ALA A 212 -17.74 -20.48 -13.41
N GLU A 213 -18.13 -21.43 -12.56
CA GLU A 213 -19.47 -21.53 -11.98
C GLU A 213 -19.42 -21.56 -10.43
N GLY A 214 -20.53 -21.18 -9.79
CA GLY A 214 -20.68 -21.21 -8.34
C GLY A 214 -19.67 -20.32 -7.58
N LYS A 215 -19.04 -20.88 -6.55
CA LYS A 215 -18.15 -20.16 -5.61
C LYS A 215 -16.91 -19.56 -6.29
N GLU A 216 -16.38 -20.22 -7.32
CA GLU A 216 -15.20 -19.76 -8.04
C GLU A 216 -15.50 -18.51 -8.87
N LYS A 217 -16.71 -18.44 -9.47
CA LYS A 217 -17.19 -17.27 -10.21
C LYS A 217 -17.26 -16.04 -9.32
N PHE A 218 -17.83 -16.16 -8.12
CA PHE A 218 -17.88 -15.08 -7.14
C PHE A 218 -16.48 -14.58 -6.76
N LEU A 219 -15.56 -15.49 -6.49
CA LEU A 219 -14.19 -15.16 -6.08
C LEU A 219 -13.40 -14.48 -7.21
N LEU A 220 -13.58 -14.93 -8.46
CA LEU A 220 -13.01 -14.31 -9.65
C LEU A 220 -13.61 -12.93 -9.92
N GLN A 221 -14.91 -12.74 -9.69
CA GLN A 221 -15.57 -11.44 -9.86
C GLN A 221 -15.06 -10.42 -8.82
N VAL A 222 -14.84 -10.82 -7.57
CA VAL A 222 -14.22 -9.96 -6.54
C VAL A 222 -12.78 -9.59 -6.91
N LYS A 223 -12.00 -10.55 -7.40
CA LYS A 223 -10.62 -10.33 -7.87
C LYS A 223 -10.59 -9.38 -9.08
N LEU A 224 -11.50 -9.55 -10.03
CA LEU A 224 -11.65 -8.70 -11.22
C LEU A 224 -12.04 -7.27 -10.84
N ASN A 225 -13.08 -7.09 -10.02
CA ASN A 225 -13.54 -5.77 -9.56
C ASN A 225 -12.47 -5.03 -8.74
N ARG A 226 -11.57 -5.76 -8.09
CA ARG A 226 -10.41 -5.18 -7.41
C ARG A 226 -9.33 -4.76 -8.41
N ALA A 227 -9.03 -5.60 -9.40
CA ALA A 227 -8.05 -5.30 -10.44
C ALA A 227 -8.48 -4.07 -11.28
N LEU A 228 -9.75 -4.00 -11.69
CA LEU A 228 -10.32 -2.86 -12.42
C LEU A 228 -10.19 -1.56 -11.64
N ARG A 229 -10.61 -1.52 -10.36
CA ARG A 229 -10.46 -0.32 -9.52
C ARG A 229 -9.01 0.15 -9.36
N MET A 230 -8.06 -0.79 -9.32
CA MET A 230 -6.64 -0.44 -9.21
C MET A 230 -6.10 0.17 -10.51
N VAL A 231 -6.61 -0.26 -11.67
CA VAL A 231 -6.26 0.31 -12.98
C VAL A 231 -6.92 1.67 -13.16
N GLU A 232 -8.22 1.78 -12.90
CA GLU A 232 -8.98 3.04 -12.97
C GLU A 232 -8.34 4.13 -12.08
N TRP A 233 -7.90 3.77 -10.87
CA TRP A 233 -7.18 4.71 -10.00
C TRP A 233 -5.80 5.08 -10.52
N LYS A 234 -5.13 4.21 -11.27
CA LYS A 234 -3.82 4.51 -11.84
C LYS A 234 -3.95 5.44 -13.05
N GLU A 235 -4.95 5.20 -13.90
CA GLU A 235 -5.29 6.05 -15.05
C GLU A 235 -5.82 7.42 -14.60
N ALA A 236 -6.76 7.47 -13.67
CA ALA A 236 -7.33 8.72 -13.15
C ALA A 236 -6.32 9.62 -12.41
N PHE A 237 -5.12 9.12 -12.14
CA PHE A 237 -4.03 9.89 -11.52
C PHE A 237 -2.75 9.85 -12.37
N ASP A 238 -2.83 9.47 -13.65
CA ASP A 238 -1.72 9.52 -14.59
C ASP A 238 -1.44 10.98 -14.97
N PRO A 239 -0.28 11.55 -14.62
CA PRO A 239 0.05 12.95 -14.92
C PRO A 239 0.28 13.19 -16.40
N ASN A 240 0.45 12.16 -17.23
CA ASN A 240 0.69 12.29 -18.66
C ASN A 240 -0.59 12.16 -19.51
N ASP A 241 -1.73 11.82 -18.89
CA ASP A 241 -3.01 11.74 -19.58
C ASP A 241 -3.60 13.16 -19.78
N PRO A 242 -3.77 13.65 -21.02
CA PRO A 242 -4.40 14.95 -21.29
C PRO A 242 -5.81 15.08 -20.72
N ALA A 243 -6.53 13.96 -20.48
CA ALA A 243 -7.83 13.97 -19.81
C ALA A 243 -7.74 14.32 -18.32
N ASN A 244 -6.56 14.14 -17.71
CA ASN A 244 -6.31 14.33 -16.29
C ASN A 244 -5.64 15.69 -15.96
N TYR A 245 -5.14 16.39 -16.98
CA TYR A 245 -4.83 17.81 -16.88
C TYR A 245 -6.15 18.59 -16.82
N GLY A 246 -6.61 18.82 -15.58
CA GLY A 246 -7.91 19.40 -15.28
C GLY A 246 -8.35 20.54 -16.20
N VAL A 247 -9.26 20.22 -17.11
CA VAL A 247 -10.38 21.12 -17.36
C VAL A 247 -11.34 20.85 -16.21
N ILE A 248 -11.38 21.77 -15.24
CA ILE A 248 -12.45 21.83 -14.25
C ILE A 248 -13.72 22.15 -15.04
N GLN A 249 -14.37 21.13 -15.60
CA GLN A 249 -15.75 21.21 -16.01
C GLN A 249 -16.60 20.89 -14.78
N HIS A 250 -17.41 21.86 -14.38
CA HIS A 250 -18.50 21.63 -13.45
C HIS A 250 -19.47 20.63 -14.09
N GLU A 251 -19.33 19.34 -13.81
CA GLU A 251 -20.32 18.35 -14.22
C GLU A 251 -21.55 18.43 -13.31
N GLN A 252 -22.58 19.05 -13.87
CA GLN A 252 -23.97 18.74 -13.56
C GLN A 252 -24.20 17.25 -13.80
N VAL A 253 -24.46 16.50 -12.73
CA VAL A 253 -24.93 15.11 -12.85
C VAL A 253 -26.37 15.14 -13.38
N GLY A 254 -26.47 15.00 -14.70
CA GLY A 254 -27.72 14.75 -15.42
C GLY A 254 -28.07 13.26 -15.42
N SER A 255 -29.38 13.01 -15.42
CA SER A 255 -30.09 11.73 -15.29
C SER A 255 -29.63 10.59 -16.22
N SER A 256 -29.46 9.39 -15.66
CA SER A 256 -29.67 8.13 -16.39
C SER A 256 -30.94 7.45 -15.89
N VAL A 257 -32.04 7.76 -16.55
CA VAL A 257 -33.28 6.99 -16.52
C VAL A 257 -33.18 5.91 -17.62
N ASP A 258 -33.87 4.80 -17.40
CA ASP A 258 -34.11 3.64 -18.29
C ASP A 258 -33.15 2.45 -18.20
N HIS A 259 -33.47 1.53 -17.26
CA HIS A 259 -33.86 0.16 -17.60
C HIS A 259 -34.62 -0.47 -16.42
N LEU A 260 -35.92 -0.17 -16.34
CA LEU A 260 -36.90 -0.98 -15.62
C LEU A 260 -37.64 -1.83 -16.65
N GLY A 261 -37.51 -3.15 -16.52
CA GLY A 261 -38.19 -4.10 -17.38
C GLY A 261 -37.85 -5.53 -17.00
N HIS A 262 -38.37 -5.97 -15.84
CA HIS A 262 -39.01 -7.29 -15.63
C HIS A 262 -39.13 -7.53 -14.12
N ALA A 263 -40.29 -7.14 -13.58
CA ALA A 263 -40.84 -7.77 -12.40
C ALA A 263 -41.66 -8.99 -12.83
N ASP A 264 -41.75 -9.94 -11.91
CA ASP A 264 -42.59 -11.15 -11.87
C ASP A 264 -41.96 -12.43 -12.45
N VAL A 265 -42.19 -13.53 -11.71
CA VAL A 265 -41.61 -14.90 -11.83
C VAL A 265 -40.31 -15.02 -11.01
N GLU A 266 -40.19 -15.58 -9.81
CA GLU A 266 -40.89 -16.66 -9.10
C GLU A 266 -40.71 -16.46 -7.58
N LYS A 267 -41.81 -16.12 -6.88
CA LYS A 267 -42.00 -16.51 -5.49
C LYS A 267 -42.46 -17.96 -5.56
N ASP A 268 -41.57 -18.94 -5.40
CA ASP A 268 -41.96 -20.33 -5.07
C ASP A 268 -40.79 -21.28 -4.76
N GLU A 269 -39.67 -20.84 -4.17
CA GLU A 269 -38.72 -21.78 -3.53
C GLU A 269 -38.16 -21.22 -2.22
N GLN A 270 -39.04 -21.05 -1.23
CA GLN A 270 -38.67 -20.94 0.18
C GLN A 270 -39.22 -22.12 0.95
N THR A 271 -38.56 -23.28 0.92
CA THR A 271 -38.50 -24.16 2.09
C THR A 271 -37.36 -25.16 1.88
N ILE A 272 -36.51 -25.35 2.90
CA ILE A 272 -35.45 -26.39 2.99
C ILE A 272 -34.03 -25.92 2.57
N GLN A 273 -33.41 -25.04 3.38
CA GLN A 273 -32.07 -25.25 3.98
C GLN A 273 -31.68 -24.01 4.81
N GLY A 274 -32.33 -23.88 5.97
CA GLY A 274 -31.96 -22.86 6.94
C GLY A 274 -30.54 -23.05 7.47
N ARG A 275 -29.89 -21.91 7.74
CA ARG A 275 -28.83 -21.68 8.75
C ARG A 275 -27.44 -21.26 8.26
N ARG A 276 -27.26 -20.71 7.05
CA ARG A 276 -25.96 -20.14 6.63
C ARG A 276 -25.96 -18.80 5.87
N ASP A 277 -27.12 -18.21 5.59
CA ASP A 277 -27.21 -17.03 4.69
C ASP A 277 -27.62 -15.72 5.40
N ASP A 278 -27.72 -15.71 6.73
CA ASP A 278 -28.18 -14.53 7.49
C ASP A 278 -27.21 -13.34 7.42
N ASP A 279 -25.92 -13.57 7.11
CA ASP A 279 -24.89 -12.52 7.09
C ASP A 279 -24.78 -11.81 5.72
N GLU A 280 -25.26 -12.42 4.62
CA GLU A 280 -25.11 -11.88 3.26
C GLU A 280 -26.22 -10.89 2.90
N LEU A 281 -27.44 -11.11 3.42
CA LEU A 281 -28.57 -10.18 3.31
C LEU A 281 -28.42 -8.92 4.18
N GLU A 282 -27.67 -8.98 5.29
CA GLU A 282 -27.51 -7.83 6.19
C GLU A 282 -26.56 -6.75 5.63
N PHE A 283 -25.66 -7.11 4.71
CA PHE A 283 -24.64 -6.19 4.19
C PHE A 283 -25.12 -5.28 3.05
N ASP A 284 -25.96 -5.79 2.14
CA ASP A 284 -26.54 -4.99 1.05
C ASP A 284 -27.57 -3.98 1.59
N ASP A 285 -28.37 -4.39 2.57
CA ASP A 285 -29.31 -3.54 3.31
C ASP A 285 -28.65 -2.31 3.95
N LEU A 286 -27.39 -2.41 4.37
CA LEU A 286 -26.67 -1.32 5.04
C LEU A 286 -26.26 -0.21 4.07
N LYS A 287 -25.83 -0.57 2.86
CA LYS A 287 -25.37 0.38 1.85
C LYS A 287 -26.52 1.20 1.30
N GLU A 288 -27.68 0.57 1.12
CA GLU A 288 -28.93 1.24 0.74
C GLU A 288 -29.38 2.21 1.84
N LYS A 289 -29.33 1.80 3.11
CA LYS A 289 -29.62 2.68 4.26
C LYS A 289 -28.71 3.91 4.33
N ASP A 290 -27.41 3.74 4.08
CA ASP A 290 -26.44 4.84 4.06
C ASP A 290 -26.70 5.82 2.91
N ASN A 291 -27.04 5.32 1.72
CA ASN A 291 -27.37 6.16 0.56
C ASN A 291 -28.65 6.97 0.79
N ILE A 292 -29.71 6.34 1.32
CA ILE A 292 -30.97 7.01 1.66
C ILE A 292 -30.75 8.09 2.72
N LEU A 293 -29.88 7.84 3.70
CA LEU A 293 -29.55 8.82 4.74
C LEU A 293 -28.77 10.02 4.18
N LEU A 294 -27.87 9.77 3.22
CA LEU A 294 -27.11 10.83 2.55
C LEU A 294 -28.01 11.72 1.70
N GLU A 295 -28.97 11.13 0.98
CA GLU A 295 -29.95 11.86 0.16
C GLU A 295 -30.84 12.75 1.04
N LYS A 296 -31.33 12.22 2.18
CA LYS A 296 -32.08 13.00 3.18
C LYS A 296 -31.29 14.18 3.75
N LEU A 297 -29.98 14.00 3.99
CA LEU A 297 -29.12 15.10 4.44
C LEU A 297 -28.98 16.18 3.37
N ASN A 298 -28.76 15.79 2.12
CA ASN A 298 -28.65 16.74 1.00
C ASN A 298 -29.95 17.52 0.78
N GLU A 299 -31.12 16.87 0.93
CA GLU A 299 -32.41 17.55 0.87
C GLU A 299 -32.59 18.58 1.99
N LEU A 300 -32.19 18.25 3.22
CA LEU A 300 -32.25 19.17 4.35
C LEU A 300 -31.29 20.35 4.19
N ASP A 301 -30.08 20.11 3.71
CA ASP A 301 -29.11 21.18 3.45
C ASP A 301 -29.62 22.14 2.36
N LYS A 302 -30.23 21.59 1.30
CA LYS A 302 -30.86 22.40 0.23
C LYS A 302 -32.04 23.23 0.75
N LYS A 303 -32.88 22.66 1.63
CA LYS A 303 -33.97 23.39 2.29
C LYS A 303 -33.45 24.49 3.22
N LEU A 304 -32.41 24.20 4.01
CA LEU A 304 -31.76 25.19 4.88
C LEU A 304 -31.21 26.36 4.08
N GLU A 305 -30.53 26.09 2.97
CA GLU A 305 -29.95 27.12 2.11
C GLU A 305 -31.03 28.03 1.51
N GLN A 306 -32.13 27.44 1.01
CA GLN A 306 -33.30 28.19 0.52
C GLN A 306 -33.92 29.08 1.60
N LYS A 307 -34.13 28.53 2.80
CA LYS A 307 -34.75 29.25 3.92
C LYS A 307 -33.86 30.35 4.49
N LEU A 308 -32.55 30.15 4.52
CA LEU A 308 -31.58 31.18 4.89
C LEU A 308 -31.57 32.33 3.88
N ALA A 309 -31.63 32.04 2.58
CA ALA A 309 -31.73 33.08 1.55
C ALA A 309 -33.05 33.87 1.63
N GLU A 310 -34.17 33.21 1.99
CA GLU A 310 -35.45 33.87 2.26
C GLU A 310 -35.41 34.74 3.52
N LEU A 311 -34.67 34.32 4.55
CA LEU A 311 -34.54 35.05 5.81
C LEU A 311 -33.84 36.40 5.61
N ASP A 312 -32.82 36.47 4.76
CA ASP A 312 -32.04 37.70 4.48
C ASP A 312 -32.92 38.86 3.96
N HIS A 313 -34.04 38.54 3.31
CA HIS A 313 -34.97 39.50 2.73
C HIS A 313 -36.28 39.68 3.52
N THR A 314 -36.48 38.95 4.61
CA THR A 314 -37.73 38.97 5.38
C THR A 314 -37.52 39.48 6.81
N PHE A 315 -38.24 40.56 7.15
CA PHE A 315 -38.13 41.19 8.47
C PHE A 315 -39.43 41.09 9.27
N GLY A 316 -39.34 41.22 10.60
CA GLY A 316 -40.49 41.28 11.51
C GLY A 316 -41.03 39.90 11.92
N LYS A 317 -42.35 39.78 12.10
CA LYS A 317 -42.98 38.52 12.58
C LYS A 317 -42.78 37.34 11.62
N LYS A 318 -42.73 37.60 10.31
CA LYS A 318 -42.48 36.56 9.30
C LYS A 318 -41.04 36.04 9.36
N GLY A 319 -40.07 36.92 9.60
CA GLY A 319 -38.67 36.53 9.82
C GLY A 319 -38.51 35.63 11.05
N LYS A 320 -39.19 35.94 12.16
CA LYS A 320 -39.15 35.08 13.37
C LYS A 320 -39.68 33.66 13.14
N LEU A 321 -40.73 33.51 12.33
CA LEU A 321 -41.25 32.19 11.98
C LEU A 321 -40.26 31.40 11.10
N LEU A 322 -39.58 32.09 10.17
CA LEU A 322 -38.53 31.48 9.36
C LEU A 322 -37.31 31.09 10.21
N GLU A 323 -36.92 31.88 11.21
CA GLU A 323 -35.85 31.53 12.15
C GLU A 323 -36.17 30.27 12.96
N GLU A 324 -37.43 30.09 13.38
CA GLU A 324 -37.90 28.89 14.05
C GLU A 324 -37.86 27.67 13.10
N GLU A 325 -38.33 27.82 11.87
CA GLU A 325 -38.29 26.76 10.84
C GLU A 325 -36.85 26.34 10.49
N ILE A 326 -35.92 27.29 10.37
CA ILE A 326 -34.48 27.03 10.16
C ILE A 326 -33.89 26.30 11.36
N ARG A 327 -34.29 26.65 12.59
CA ARG A 327 -33.84 25.98 13.79
C ARG A 327 -34.29 24.52 13.81
N ASP A 328 -35.56 24.26 13.49
CA ASP A 328 -36.12 22.92 13.44
C ASP A 328 -35.42 22.06 12.37
N LEU A 329 -35.20 22.61 11.17
CA LEU A 329 -34.44 21.93 10.10
C LEU A 329 -32.99 21.66 10.49
N ALA A 330 -32.35 22.59 11.20
CA ALA A 330 -30.99 22.40 11.70
C ALA A 330 -30.91 21.33 12.81
N GLU A 331 -31.91 21.26 13.68
CA GLU A 331 -32.05 20.22 14.69
C GLU A 331 -32.27 18.84 14.05
N GLU A 332 -33.13 18.76 13.03
CA GLU A 332 -33.36 17.54 12.25
C GLU A 332 -32.07 17.08 11.55
N ARG A 333 -31.36 18.00 10.88
CA ARG A 333 -30.06 17.71 10.24
C ARG A 333 -29.04 17.22 11.25
N ASN A 334 -28.96 17.86 12.42
CA ASN A 334 -28.06 17.45 13.49
C ASN A 334 -28.41 16.04 14.01
N SER A 335 -29.69 15.72 14.20
CA SER A 335 -30.14 14.41 14.66
C SER A 335 -29.74 13.27 13.69
N LEU A 336 -29.86 13.49 12.38
CA LEU A 336 -29.44 12.55 11.34
C LEU A 336 -27.91 12.43 11.26
N THR A 337 -27.20 13.54 11.45
CA THR A 337 -25.73 13.55 11.52
C THR A 337 -25.23 12.77 12.73
N GLU A 338 -25.93 12.83 13.87
CA GLU A 338 -25.60 12.07 15.07
C GLU A 338 -25.80 10.56 14.89
N GLN A 339 -26.81 10.13 14.13
CA GLN A 339 -26.98 8.72 13.75
C GLN A 339 -25.77 8.20 12.97
N LYS A 340 -25.27 8.98 12.01
CA LYS A 340 -24.05 8.65 11.22
C LYS A 340 -22.77 8.65 12.07
N ARG A 341 -22.72 9.43 13.15
CA ARG A 341 -21.55 9.56 14.03
C ARG A 341 -21.46 8.50 15.13
N LYS A 342 -22.45 7.61 15.26
CA LYS A 342 -22.32 6.49 16.21
C LYS A 342 -21.13 5.64 15.78
N PRO A 343 -20.06 5.54 16.60
CA PRO A 343 -18.93 4.69 16.26
C PRO A 343 -19.46 3.26 16.07
N LEU A 344 -19.16 2.68 14.92
CA LEU A 344 -19.49 1.29 14.60
C LEU A 344 -18.75 0.37 15.58
N TYR A 345 -19.33 0.12 16.75
CA TYR A 345 -18.90 -0.96 17.63
C TYR A 345 -19.36 -2.26 16.99
N ARG A 346 -18.53 -2.84 16.12
CA ARG A 346 -18.79 -4.17 15.57
C ARG A 346 -18.63 -5.20 16.68
N ILE A 347 -19.73 -5.88 17.01
CA ILE A 347 -19.73 -7.00 17.94
C ILE A 347 -18.80 -8.09 17.37
N GLY A 348 -17.95 -8.68 18.23
CA GLY A 348 -17.02 -9.75 17.84
C GLY A 348 -15.64 -9.31 17.33
N PHE A 349 -15.34 -8.00 17.30
CA PHE A 349 -14.00 -7.51 16.99
C PHE A 349 -13.30 -6.92 18.22
N ASP A 350 -12.11 -7.44 18.51
CA ASP A 350 -11.22 -6.87 19.51
C ASP A 350 -10.30 -5.84 18.87
N VAL A 351 -10.01 -4.76 19.61
CA VAL A 351 -9.10 -3.71 19.17
C VAL A 351 -7.97 -3.56 20.17
N LYS A 352 -6.72 -3.57 19.67
CA LYS A 352 -5.52 -3.39 20.49
C LYS A 352 -4.70 -2.21 20.00
N LEU A 353 -4.22 -1.43 20.96
CA LEU A 353 -3.30 -0.33 20.73
C LEU A 353 -1.90 -0.86 20.44
N ILE A 354 -1.32 -0.44 19.32
CA ILE A 354 0.05 -0.77 18.96
C ILE A 354 1.00 0.33 19.44
N ASP A 355 0.72 1.57 19.06
CA ASP A 355 1.63 2.69 19.31
C ASP A 355 0.91 4.04 19.39
N VAL A 356 1.43 4.94 20.23
CA VAL A 356 0.96 6.33 20.36
C VAL A 356 2.17 7.25 20.38
N ASN A 357 2.18 8.22 19.47
CA ASN A 357 3.25 9.21 19.39
C ASN A 357 2.71 10.63 19.51
N ARG A 358 3.50 11.50 20.14
CA ARG A 358 3.31 12.96 20.09
C ARG A 358 4.19 13.50 18.96
N THR A 359 3.56 14.16 17.99
CA THR A 359 4.24 14.80 16.85
C THR A 359 4.08 16.31 16.95
N CYS A 360 5.09 17.08 16.57
CA CYS A 360 5.02 18.54 16.55
C CYS A 360 5.39 19.10 15.18
N LYS A 361 4.70 20.16 14.76
CA LYS A 361 5.09 21.04 13.65
C LYS A 361 5.64 22.32 14.26
N VAL A 362 6.89 22.67 13.95
CA VAL A 362 7.50 23.93 14.37
C VAL A 362 7.05 25.04 13.42
N THR A 363 6.65 26.18 13.97
CA THR A 363 6.26 27.40 13.25
C THR A 363 7.00 28.60 13.85
N LYS A 364 7.02 29.73 13.15
CA LYS A 364 7.68 30.96 13.65
C LYS A 364 7.14 31.41 15.03
N GLY A 365 5.85 31.16 15.30
CA GLY A 365 5.19 31.52 16.57
C GLY A 365 5.16 30.43 17.65
N GLY A 366 5.78 29.27 17.41
CA GLY A 366 5.81 28.16 18.39
C GLY A 366 5.61 26.79 17.77
N GLN A 367 5.31 25.79 18.60
CA GLN A 367 5.15 24.40 18.18
C GLN A 367 3.70 23.93 18.27
N VAL A 368 3.13 23.51 17.15
CA VAL A 368 1.79 22.91 17.10
C VAL A 368 1.91 21.41 17.32
N VAL A 369 1.40 20.94 18.46
CA VAL A 369 1.44 19.54 18.87
C VAL A 369 0.19 18.81 18.38
N LYS A 370 0.36 17.58 17.89
CA LYS A 370 -0.71 16.64 17.56
C LYS A 370 -0.32 15.23 17.95
N TYR A 371 -1.29 14.41 18.31
CA TYR A 371 -1.06 13.01 18.68
C TYR A 371 -1.42 12.09 17.53
N THR A 372 -0.63 11.05 17.33
CA THR A 372 -0.93 9.97 16.39
C THR A 372 -1.12 8.68 17.15
N ALA A 373 -2.16 7.93 16.84
CA ALA A 373 -2.41 6.60 17.39
C ALA A 373 -2.47 5.57 16.26
N MET A 374 -1.94 4.37 16.53
CA MET A 374 -2.02 3.23 15.63
C MET A 374 -2.67 2.06 16.35
N LEU A 375 -3.79 1.59 15.79
CA LEU A 375 -4.60 0.49 16.31
C LEU A 375 -4.60 -0.67 15.31
N ALA A 376 -4.75 -1.88 15.84
CA ALA A 376 -5.15 -3.05 15.07
C ALA A 376 -6.44 -3.62 15.63
N CYS A 377 -7.28 -4.15 14.74
CA CYS A 377 -8.57 -4.75 15.03
C CYS A 377 -8.60 -6.16 14.45
N GLY A 378 -9.30 -7.10 15.07
CA GLY A 378 -9.47 -8.43 14.51
C GLY A 378 -10.46 -9.30 15.29
N ASN A 379 -10.94 -10.35 14.64
CA ASN A 379 -11.98 -11.24 15.17
C ASN A 379 -11.43 -12.61 15.61
N TYR A 380 -10.11 -12.80 15.69
CA TYR A 380 -9.45 -14.08 15.97
C TYR A 380 -9.74 -15.22 14.98
N HIS A 381 -10.45 -14.94 13.89
CA HIS A 381 -10.87 -15.92 12.89
C HIS A 381 -10.29 -15.63 11.50
N GLY A 382 -9.13 -14.97 11.44
CA GLY A 382 -8.45 -14.64 10.18
C GLY A 382 -8.81 -13.28 9.60
N VAL A 383 -9.75 -12.52 10.18
CA VAL A 383 -10.02 -11.15 9.75
C VAL A 383 -9.28 -10.18 10.67
N VAL A 384 -8.39 -9.38 10.08
CA VAL A 384 -7.57 -8.43 10.82
C VAL A 384 -7.40 -7.14 10.02
N GLY A 385 -7.43 -6.00 10.69
CA GLY A 385 -7.20 -4.69 10.12
C GLY A 385 -6.25 -3.87 10.97
N PHE A 386 -5.72 -2.81 10.39
CA PHE A 386 -4.96 -1.82 11.14
C PHE A 386 -5.19 -0.42 10.57
N ALA A 387 -5.06 0.58 11.41
CA ALA A 387 -5.13 1.97 10.98
C ALA A 387 -4.27 2.87 11.84
N LYS A 388 -3.84 3.98 11.22
CA LYS A 388 -3.16 5.08 11.88
C LYS A 388 -3.98 6.35 11.69
N ALA A 389 -4.22 7.07 12.77
CA ALA A 389 -4.88 8.37 12.72
C ALA A 389 -4.13 9.42 13.54
N LYS A 390 -4.47 10.68 13.28
CA LYS A 390 -3.89 11.86 13.93
C LYS A 390 -5.00 12.76 14.44
N GLY A 391 -4.81 13.32 15.64
CA GLY A 391 -5.78 14.17 16.30
C GLY A 391 -5.13 15.26 17.18
N PRO A 392 -5.92 16.26 17.62
CA PRO A 392 -5.46 17.29 18.55
C PRO A 392 -5.22 16.71 19.96
N ALA A 393 -6.00 15.71 20.36
CA ALA A 393 -5.87 14.98 21.61
C ALA A 393 -5.78 13.47 21.35
N ILE A 394 -5.22 12.73 22.30
CA ILE A 394 -5.07 11.26 22.24
C ILE A 394 -6.42 10.54 22.05
N PRO A 395 -7.49 10.79 22.84
CA PRO A 395 -8.76 10.07 22.68
C PRO A 395 -9.38 10.31 21.29
N VAL A 396 -9.27 11.53 20.77
CA VAL A 396 -9.75 11.87 19.42
C VAL A 396 -8.95 11.12 18.34
N ALA A 397 -7.63 10.97 18.53
CA ALA A 397 -6.82 10.19 17.61
C ALA A 397 -7.14 8.68 17.67
N LEU A 398 -7.44 8.15 18.86
CA LEU A 398 -7.85 6.76 19.04
C LEU A 398 -9.19 6.47 18.37
N GLN A 399 -10.19 7.33 18.59
CA GLN A 399 -11.51 7.18 17.96
C GLN A 399 -11.40 7.19 16.42
N LYS A 400 -10.65 8.15 15.86
CA LYS A 400 -10.41 8.19 14.40
C LYS A 400 -9.65 6.97 13.89
N ALA A 401 -8.73 6.41 14.67
CA ALA A 401 -8.01 5.20 14.29
C ALA A 401 -8.91 3.97 14.40
N TYR A 402 -9.83 3.93 15.36
CA TYR A 402 -10.82 2.87 15.54
C TYR A 402 -11.72 2.77 14.31
N GLU A 403 -12.37 3.87 13.93
CA GLU A 403 -13.25 3.95 12.74
C GLU A 403 -12.52 3.53 11.46
N LYS A 404 -11.30 4.03 11.24
CA LYS A 404 -10.48 3.68 10.07
C LYS A 404 -10.01 2.23 10.05
N CYS A 405 -9.93 1.56 11.19
CA CYS A 405 -9.49 0.16 11.25
C CYS A 405 -10.54 -0.76 10.61
N PHE A 406 -11.82 -0.52 10.91
CA PHE A 406 -12.93 -1.30 10.36
C PHE A 406 -13.17 -1.09 8.86
N GLN A 407 -12.68 0.02 8.32
CA GLN A 407 -12.71 0.28 6.88
C GLN A 407 -11.64 -0.52 6.12
N ASN A 408 -10.54 -0.90 6.78
CA ASN A 408 -9.39 -1.56 6.16
C ASN A 408 -9.15 -2.95 6.76
N LEU A 409 -10.13 -3.84 6.61
CA LEU A 409 -10.02 -5.23 7.03
C LEU A 409 -9.40 -6.09 5.93
N HIS A 410 -8.53 -7.02 6.34
CA HIS A 410 -7.90 -8.02 5.48
C HIS A 410 -8.25 -9.41 6.00
N TYR A 411 -8.65 -10.29 5.08
CA TYR A 411 -8.78 -11.71 5.35
C TYR A 411 -7.42 -12.39 5.17
N VAL A 412 -7.04 -13.21 6.14
CA VAL A 412 -5.80 -13.97 6.18
C VAL A 412 -6.14 -15.42 6.48
N GLU A 413 -5.70 -16.31 5.59
CA GLU A 413 -5.89 -17.74 5.76
C GLU A 413 -4.94 -18.31 6.81
N ARG A 414 -5.47 -19.16 7.68
CA ARG A 414 -4.73 -19.83 8.76
C ARG A 414 -4.63 -21.31 8.41
N HIS A 415 -3.41 -21.83 8.33
CA HIS A 415 -3.18 -23.26 8.14
C HIS A 415 -3.47 -23.98 9.46
N GLU A 416 -4.29 -25.03 9.39
CA GLU A 416 -4.79 -25.81 10.54
C GLU A 416 -5.39 -24.95 11.67
N GLU A 417 -5.91 -23.76 11.34
CA GLU A 417 -6.43 -22.79 12.31
C GLU A 417 -5.43 -22.26 13.36
N HIS A 418 -4.14 -22.62 13.30
CA HIS A 418 -3.17 -22.24 14.33
C HIS A 418 -1.87 -21.61 13.81
N THR A 419 -1.42 -21.93 12.59
CA THR A 419 -0.13 -21.48 12.03
C THR A 419 -0.25 -20.97 10.59
N ILE A 420 0.88 -20.61 9.98
CA ILE A 420 1.01 -20.19 8.58
C ILE A 420 1.38 -21.38 7.70
N ALA A 421 1.02 -21.37 6.41
CA ALA A 421 1.27 -22.52 5.52
C ALA A 421 2.76 -22.78 5.26
N HIS A 422 3.57 -21.73 5.07
CA HIS A 422 5.00 -21.87 4.79
C HIS A 422 5.78 -20.66 5.32
N ALA A 423 7.12 -20.79 5.34
CA ALA A 423 7.99 -19.72 5.79
C ALA A 423 8.07 -18.62 4.72
N ILE A 424 7.89 -17.36 5.13
CA ILE A 424 7.88 -16.23 4.20
C ILE A 424 8.76 -15.09 4.70
N GLN A 425 9.43 -14.44 3.76
CA GLN A 425 10.21 -13.24 3.99
C GLN A 425 9.62 -12.11 3.16
N THR A 426 9.33 -10.98 3.80
CA THR A 426 8.94 -9.76 3.09
C THR A 426 9.69 -8.55 3.59
N SER A 427 9.71 -7.52 2.75
CA SER A 427 10.24 -6.21 3.09
C SER A 427 9.24 -5.10 2.80
N TYR A 428 9.24 -4.10 3.66
CA TYR A 428 8.61 -2.81 3.43
C TYR A 428 9.58 -1.71 3.82
N LYS A 429 10.02 -0.91 2.83
CA LYS A 429 11.12 0.05 2.99
C LYS A 429 12.35 -0.66 3.60
N LYS A 430 12.94 -0.08 4.65
CA LYS A 430 14.11 -0.63 5.38
C LYS A 430 13.72 -1.63 6.50
N THR A 431 12.49 -2.15 6.52
CA THR A 431 12.02 -3.14 7.50
C THR A 431 11.81 -4.49 6.81
N LYS A 432 12.53 -5.52 7.25
CA LYS A 432 12.38 -6.92 6.78
C LYS A 432 11.68 -7.73 7.86
N VAL A 433 10.65 -8.49 7.51
CA VAL A 433 9.91 -9.38 8.40
C VAL A 433 10.04 -10.80 7.86
N TYR A 434 10.44 -11.70 8.76
CA TYR A 434 10.53 -13.13 8.51
C TYR A 434 9.48 -13.82 9.37
N LEU A 435 8.70 -14.70 8.77
CA LEU A 435 7.71 -15.54 9.43
C LEU A 435 8.04 -17.00 9.13
N TRP A 436 7.99 -17.84 10.16
CA TRP A 436 8.14 -19.29 10.03
C TRP A 436 6.97 -19.99 10.70
N PRO A 437 6.45 -21.08 10.09
CA PRO A 437 5.46 -21.93 10.72
C PRO A 437 6.04 -22.55 12.00
N ALA A 438 5.17 -22.87 12.94
CA ALA A 438 5.57 -23.50 14.20
C ALA A 438 4.56 -24.57 14.62
N PRO A 439 5.03 -25.67 15.22
CA PRO A 439 4.15 -26.73 15.69
C PRO A 439 3.32 -26.26 16.90
N THR A 440 2.21 -26.96 17.15
CA THR A 440 1.13 -26.56 18.08
C THR A 440 1.59 -26.24 19.50
N GLN A 441 2.70 -26.81 19.95
CA GLN A 441 3.23 -26.64 21.31
C GLN A 441 4.18 -25.44 21.48
N THR A 442 4.58 -24.77 20.40
CA THR A 442 5.60 -23.71 20.48
C THR A 442 5.07 -22.42 21.10
N GLY A 443 3.79 -22.12 20.86
CA GLY A 443 3.21 -20.80 21.07
C GLY A 443 3.75 -19.77 20.07
N MET A 444 3.30 -18.53 20.24
CA MET A 444 3.70 -17.41 19.38
C MET A 444 4.97 -16.74 19.89
N LYS A 445 6.05 -16.82 19.11
CA LYS A 445 7.33 -16.17 19.39
C LYS A 445 7.56 -15.04 18.40
N ALA A 446 7.06 -13.85 18.74
CA ALA A 446 7.09 -12.68 17.89
C ALA A 446 7.39 -11.39 18.66
N GLY A 447 7.89 -10.37 17.96
CA GLY A 447 8.04 -9.03 18.55
C GLY A 447 6.68 -8.38 18.83
N ARG A 448 6.59 -7.49 19.83
CA ARG A 448 5.33 -6.90 20.33
C ARG A 448 4.33 -6.50 19.23
N THR A 449 4.76 -5.68 18.26
CA THR A 449 3.90 -5.23 17.17
C THR A 449 3.35 -6.38 16.32
N VAL A 450 4.20 -7.33 15.95
CA VAL A 450 3.83 -8.49 15.13
C VAL A 450 2.93 -9.44 15.93
N GLN A 451 3.26 -9.66 17.20
CA GLN A 451 2.51 -10.50 18.12
C GLN A 451 1.08 -9.97 18.32
N THR A 452 0.90 -8.65 18.49
CA THR A 452 -0.43 -8.06 18.65
C THR A 452 -1.31 -8.32 17.42
N VAL A 453 -0.76 -8.14 16.22
CA VAL A 453 -1.52 -8.32 14.96
C VAL A 453 -1.81 -9.81 14.72
N LEU A 454 -0.81 -10.68 14.84
CA LEU A 454 -1.00 -12.12 14.66
C LEU A 454 -1.96 -12.72 15.70
N SER A 455 -1.93 -12.24 16.95
CA SER A 455 -2.91 -12.61 17.98
C SER A 455 -4.32 -12.25 17.55
N LEU A 456 -4.55 -11.02 17.09
CA LEU A 456 -5.88 -10.56 16.65
C LEU A 456 -6.37 -11.27 15.39
N ALA A 457 -5.46 -11.70 14.53
CA ALA A 457 -5.78 -12.54 13.38
C ALA A 457 -6.14 -13.99 13.76
N GLY A 458 -5.80 -14.44 14.98
CA GLY A 458 -6.10 -15.79 15.46
C GLY A 458 -4.98 -16.82 15.27
N PHE A 459 -3.74 -16.37 15.02
CA PHE A 459 -2.59 -17.27 15.00
C PHE A 459 -2.15 -17.60 16.42
N LYS A 460 -1.92 -18.89 16.69
CA LYS A 460 -1.45 -19.40 17.98
C LYS A 460 0.04 -19.70 17.94
N ASN A 461 0.54 -20.22 16.82
CA ASN A 461 1.91 -20.74 16.69
C ASN A 461 2.59 -20.16 15.46
N VAL A 462 3.39 -19.11 15.66
CA VAL A 462 4.22 -18.52 14.60
C VAL A 462 5.52 -18.02 15.22
N LYS A 463 6.64 -18.29 14.56
CA LYS A 463 7.93 -17.68 14.88
C LYS A 463 8.15 -16.50 13.95
N SER A 464 8.60 -15.37 14.47
CA SER A 464 8.94 -14.22 13.63
C SER A 464 10.21 -13.53 14.04
N LYS A 465 10.86 -12.89 13.05
CA LYS A 465 12.00 -12.00 13.26
C LYS A 465 11.82 -10.74 12.43
N VAL A 466 12.01 -9.59 13.06
CA VAL A 466 12.08 -8.30 12.37
C VAL A 466 13.52 -7.85 12.33
N VAL A 467 14.01 -7.51 11.14
CA VAL A 467 15.39 -7.05 10.88
C VAL A 467 15.35 -5.68 10.20
N GLY A 468 16.29 -4.81 10.55
CA GLY A 468 16.36 -3.44 10.04
C GLY A 468 15.59 -2.44 10.91
N SER A 469 14.82 -1.56 10.27
CA SER A 469 14.04 -0.52 10.98
C SER A 469 12.91 -1.12 11.80
N ARG A 470 12.82 -0.74 13.08
CA ARG A 470 11.80 -1.21 14.05
C ARG A 470 10.60 -0.27 14.19
N ASN A 471 10.37 0.61 13.21
CA ASN A 471 9.21 1.49 13.23
C ASN A 471 7.91 0.65 13.19
N PRO A 472 7.00 0.79 14.18
CA PRO A 472 5.77 0.01 14.23
C PRO A 472 4.95 0.09 12.95
N HIS A 473 4.84 1.27 12.34
CA HIS A 473 4.06 1.46 11.11
C HIS A 473 4.61 0.64 9.93
N ASN A 474 5.93 0.65 9.74
CA ASN A 474 6.55 -0.11 8.66
C ASN A 474 6.53 -1.61 8.96
N THR A 475 6.66 -1.98 10.23
CA THR A 475 6.59 -3.38 10.68
C THR A 475 5.22 -3.98 10.42
N VAL A 476 4.13 -3.25 10.73
CA VAL A 476 2.76 -3.69 10.43
C VAL A 476 2.55 -3.80 8.93
N LYS A 477 2.97 -2.81 8.13
CA LYS A 477 2.85 -2.89 6.66
C LYS A 477 3.62 -4.06 6.05
N ALA A 478 4.85 -4.31 6.49
CA ALA A 478 5.62 -5.48 6.07
C ALA A 478 4.91 -6.79 6.46
N LEU A 479 4.33 -6.85 7.66
CA LEU A 479 3.60 -8.01 8.14
C LEU A 479 2.34 -8.28 7.30
N PHE A 480 1.51 -7.27 7.03
CA PHE A 480 0.34 -7.46 6.16
C PHE A 480 0.74 -7.84 4.73
N LYS A 481 1.86 -7.31 4.21
CA LYS A 481 2.44 -7.77 2.94
C LYS A 481 2.87 -9.24 3.01
N ALA A 482 3.41 -9.69 4.15
CA ALA A 482 3.76 -11.10 4.36
C ALA A 482 2.52 -11.99 4.38
N LEU A 483 1.53 -11.64 5.19
CA LEU A 483 0.31 -12.43 5.35
C LEU A 483 -0.47 -12.57 4.04
N ASN A 484 -0.55 -11.50 3.24
CA ASN A 484 -1.21 -11.52 1.93
C ASN A 484 -0.44 -12.29 0.86
N ALA A 485 0.86 -12.54 1.06
CA ALA A 485 1.70 -13.28 0.13
C ALA A 485 1.82 -14.76 0.49
N ILE A 486 1.22 -15.20 1.61
CA ILE A 486 1.16 -16.62 1.96
C ILE A 486 0.17 -17.29 1.02
N GLU A 487 0.69 -18.26 0.27
CA GLU A 487 -0.08 -19.16 -0.58
C GLU A 487 -0.38 -20.46 0.18
N THR A 488 -1.64 -20.86 0.21
CA THR A 488 -2.05 -22.12 0.80
C THR A 488 -1.78 -23.28 -0.16
N PRO A 489 -1.75 -24.53 0.35
CA PRO A 489 -1.61 -25.71 -0.52
C PRO A 489 -2.68 -25.75 -1.63
N LYS A 490 -3.88 -25.22 -1.36
CA LYS A 490 -4.96 -25.09 -2.35
C LYS A 490 -4.60 -24.11 -3.46
N ASP A 491 -4.09 -22.93 -3.09
CA ASP A 491 -3.64 -21.92 -4.07
C ASP A 491 -2.51 -22.45 -4.96
N VAL A 492 -1.56 -23.20 -4.37
CA VAL A 492 -0.44 -23.80 -5.09
C VAL A 492 -0.93 -24.91 -6.03
N GLN A 493 -1.87 -25.73 -5.59
CA GLN A 493 -2.48 -26.77 -6.42
C GLN A 493 -3.20 -26.17 -7.64
N GLU A 494 -3.94 -25.08 -7.46
CA GLU A 494 -4.61 -24.38 -8.56
C GLU A 494 -3.60 -23.80 -9.57
N LYS A 495 -2.48 -23.26 -9.09
CA LYS A 495 -1.43 -22.68 -9.96
C LYS A 495 -0.66 -23.71 -10.78
N PHE A 496 -0.31 -24.85 -10.17
CA PHE A 496 0.61 -25.82 -10.78
C PHE A 496 -0.04 -27.13 -11.22
N GLY A 497 -1.31 -27.36 -10.88
CA GLY A 497 -2.05 -28.59 -11.22
C GLY A 497 -1.55 -29.85 -10.51
N ARG A 498 -0.78 -29.69 -9.43
CA ARG A 498 -0.21 -30.81 -8.65
C ARG A 498 -0.71 -30.73 -7.22
N THR A 499 -1.21 -31.84 -6.70
CA THR A 499 -1.57 -31.99 -5.28
C THR A 499 -0.31 -31.86 -4.43
N VAL A 500 -0.23 -30.80 -3.62
CA VAL A 500 0.83 -30.67 -2.62
C VAL A 500 0.49 -31.63 -1.49
N VAL A 501 1.08 -32.82 -1.52
CA VAL A 501 1.03 -33.76 -0.40
C VAL A 501 1.96 -33.23 0.68
N GLU A 502 1.46 -33.07 1.91
CA GLU A 502 2.23 -32.64 3.08
C GLU A 502 3.29 -33.68 3.43
N SER A 503 4.43 -33.67 2.72
CA SER A 503 5.55 -34.58 2.99
C SER A 503 6.45 -34.14 4.16
N TYR A 504 6.15 -33.00 4.80
CA TYR A 504 7.05 -32.33 5.77
C TYR A 504 6.60 -32.45 7.25
N LEU A 505 5.68 -33.36 7.55
CA LEU A 505 5.31 -33.74 8.92
C LEU A 505 6.08 -34.99 9.44
N LEU A 506 7.21 -35.34 8.80
CA LEU A 506 8.19 -36.31 9.30
C LEU A 506 9.42 -35.61 9.88
#